data_AF-A0A5B7C5T7-F1
#
_entry.id   AF-A0A5B7C5T7-F1
#
_cell.length_a   1.000
_cell.length_b   1.000
_cell.length_c   1.000
_cell.angle_alpha   90.00
_cell.angle_beta   90.00
_cell.angle_gamma   90.00
#
_symmetry.space_group_name_H-M   'P 1'
#
loop_
_entity.id
_entity.type
_entity.pdbx_description
1 polymer ?
#
loop_
_entity_poly.entity_id
_entity_poly.type
_entity_poly.pdbx_seq_one_letter_code
_entity_poly.pdbx_strand_id
1 'polypeptide(L)'
;EVMAIDAHHCPGAVMYLFHGEFGCMLYTGDFRWEAKSKRAQIAREMLLDAIGNDKIDTVYLDNTYCNPSYCFPSREVAAQQVVEIIASHPEHDIIIGIDSLGKEDLLLYISRVLKIKIWVWPERLQTMHLLGFHDIFTTKTSLTRVRAVPRYSFSIDTLEGLNTMRATVGIMPSGLPWAVKPLKGNDNLFGSSPSISHLNRNRWNTNVGTCNNINKPN
;
A
#
# COMPACT_ATOMS: atom_id res chain seq x y z
N GLU A 1 31.82 1.84 -7.12
CA GLU A 1 30.69 1.60 -8.05
C GLU A 1 29.37 1.70 -7.29
N VAL A 2 28.29 2.11 -7.97
CA VAL A 2 26.93 2.07 -7.44
C VAL A 2 25.99 1.48 -8.48
N MET A 3 25.12 0.57 -8.04
CA MET A 3 24.07 0.01 -8.87
C MET A 3 22.70 0.27 -8.24
N ALA A 4 21.75 0.75 -9.06
CA ALA A 4 20.35 0.88 -8.67
C ALA A 4 19.57 -0.36 -9.09
N ILE A 5 18.80 -0.94 -8.18
CA ILE A 5 18.01 -2.16 -8.37
C ILE A 5 16.57 -1.86 -7.95
N ASP A 6 15.57 -2.36 -8.67
CA ASP A 6 14.16 -2.08 -8.36
C ASP A 6 13.77 -2.54 -6.94
N ALA A 7 13.21 -1.65 -6.11
CA ALA A 7 12.82 -1.95 -4.72
C ALA A 7 11.41 -2.56 -4.61
N HIS A 8 10.66 -2.61 -5.70
CA HIS A 8 9.29 -3.11 -5.78
C HIS A 8 8.31 -2.44 -4.80
N HIS A 9 8.61 -1.23 -4.32
CA HIS A 9 7.79 -0.48 -3.37
C HIS A 9 6.75 0.41 -4.04
N CYS A 10 7.20 1.39 -4.82
CA CYS A 10 6.38 2.28 -5.66
C CYS A 10 7.11 2.57 -6.99
N PRO A 11 6.47 3.26 -7.96
CA PRO A 11 7.16 3.65 -9.20
C PRO A 11 8.41 4.48 -8.92
N GLY A 12 9.55 4.10 -9.50
CA GLY A 12 10.84 4.78 -9.32
C GLY A 12 11.60 4.42 -8.03
N ALA A 13 11.03 3.61 -7.13
CA ALA A 13 11.74 3.15 -5.94
C ALA A 13 12.86 2.17 -6.29
N VAL A 14 14.06 2.42 -5.74
CA VAL A 14 15.26 1.60 -5.98
C VAL A 14 16.00 1.32 -4.68
N MET A 15 16.58 0.12 -4.61
CA MET A 15 17.67 -0.24 -3.72
C MET A 15 18.99 0.22 -4.35
N TYR A 16 20.00 0.53 -3.53
CA TYR A 16 21.34 0.85 -3.99
C TYR A 16 22.36 -0.16 -3.44
N LEU A 17 23.14 -0.75 -4.32
CA LEU A 17 24.30 -1.57 -4.00
C LEU A 17 25.58 -0.77 -4.26
N PHE A 18 26.40 -0.58 -3.23
CA PHE A 18 27.67 0.14 -3.32
C PHE A 18 28.85 -0.81 -3.17
N HIS A 19 29.84 -0.66 -4.05
CA HIS A 19 31.13 -1.33 -3.95
C HIS A 19 32.26 -0.31 -3.91
N GLY A 20 33.18 -0.44 -2.97
CA GLY A 20 34.37 0.42 -2.87
C GLY A 20 35.33 -0.05 -1.79
N GLU A 21 36.33 0.79 -1.47
CA GLU A 21 37.29 0.51 -0.39
C GLU A 21 36.63 0.33 0.98
N PHE A 22 35.41 0.86 1.15
CA PHE A 22 34.55 0.69 2.32
C PHE A 22 33.78 -0.66 2.36
N GLY A 23 34.00 -1.55 1.38
CA GLY A 23 33.32 -2.84 1.27
C GLY A 23 32.05 -2.80 0.41
N CYS A 24 31.20 -3.82 0.59
CA CYS A 24 29.94 -3.98 -0.11
C CYS A 24 28.76 -3.61 0.79
N MET A 25 27.98 -2.60 0.41
CA MET A 25 26.86 -2.08 1.20
C MET A 25 25.56 -2.07 0.40
N LEU A 26 24.50 -2.66 0.95
CA LEU A 26 23.16 -2.63 0.38
C LEU A 26 22.25 -1.68 1.18
N TYR A 27 21.66 -0.70 0.50
CA TYR A 27 20.59 0.13 1.02
C TYR A 27 19.29 -0.24 0.33
N THR A 28 18.31 -0.74 1.07
CA THR A 28 17.04 -1.15 0.46
C THR A 28 16.15 0.05 0.10
N GLY A 29 16.34 1.20 0.76
CA GLY A 29 15.28 2.20 0.84
C GLY A 29 14.00 1.56 1.38
N ASP A 30 12.84 2.11 1.07
CA ASP A 30 11.58 1.40 1.27
C ASP A 30 11.45 0.35 0.16
N PHE A 31 11.33 -0.93 0.54
CA PHE A 31 11.25 -2.04 -0.41
C PHE A 31 10.12 -3.00 -0.02
N ARG A 32 9.66 -3.80 -0.98
CA ARG A 32 8.72 -4.88 -0.66
C ARG A 32 9.05 -6.13 -1.46
N TRP A 33 9.56 -7.12 -0.75
CA TRP A 33 9.75 -8.45 -1.30
C TRP A 33 8.41 -9.17 -1.51
N GLU A 34 8.21 -9.77 -2.68
CA GLU A 34 7.04 -10.58 -2.99
C GLU A 34 7.45 -11.76 -3.87
N ALA A 35 7.53 -12.96 -3.26
CA ALA A 35 8.15 -14.14 -3.89
C ALA A 35 7.52 -14.55 -5.24
N LYS A 36 6.23 -14.26 -5.44
CA LYS A 36 5.49 -14.58 -6.67
C LYS A 36 5.47 -13.44 -7.69
N SER A 37 5.99 -12.27 -7.34
CA SER A 37 6.04 -11.11 -8.24
C SER A 37 7.20 -11.26 -9.22
N LYS A 38 6.90 -11.29 -10.53
CA LYS A 38 7.93 -11.32 -11.58
C LYS A 38 8.88 -10.13 -11.49
N ARG A 39 8.37 -8.94 -11.15
CA ARG A 39 9.17 -7.73 -10.96
C ARG A 39 10.15 -7.88 -9.80
N ALA A 40 9.71 -8.46 -8.68
CA ALA A 40 10.59 -8.75 -7.55
C ALA A 40 11.62 -9.84 -7.86
N GLN A 41 11.25 -10.87 -8.62
CA GLN A 41 12.18 -11.93 -9.05
C GLN A 41 13.30 -11.37 -9.93
N ILE A 42 12.98 -10.53 -10.93
CA ILE A 42 13.97 -9.85 -11.76
C ILE A 42 14.91 -8.99 -10.90
N ALA A 43 14.36 -8.22 -9.96
CA ALA A 43 15.17 -7.40 -9.06
C ALA A 43 16.13 -8.24 -8.19
N ARG A 44 15.69 -9.42 -7.74
CA ARG A 44 16.55 -10.36 -7.01
C ARG A 44 17.64 -10.95 -7.88
N GLU A 45 17.32 -11.37 -9.09
CA GLU A 45 18.30 -11.90 -10.04
C GLU A 45 19.37 -10.84 -10.32
N MET A 46 18.95 -9.60 -10.61
CA MET A 46 19.87 -8.47 -10.78
C MET A 46 20.74 -8.22 -9.54
N LEU A 47 20.16 -8.28 -8.32
CA LEU A 47 20.91 -8.11 -7.09
C LEU A 47 21.94 -9.23 -6.90
N LEU A 48 21.55 -10.49 -7.13
CA LEU A 48 22.45 -11.63 -7.01
C LEU A 48 23.59 -11.57 -8.03
N ASP A 49 23.28 -11.20 -9.28
CA ASP A 49 24.28 -11.03 -10.32
C ASP A 49 25.25 -9.88 -9.99
N ALA A 50 24.74 -8.79 -9.42
CA ALA A 50 25.54 -7.64 -9.02
C ALA A 50 26.44 -7.91 -7.81
N ILE A 51 26.02 -8.78 -6.90
CA ILE A 51 26.85 -9.27 -5.79
C ILE A 51 27.87 -10.31 -6.29
N GLY A 52 27.49 -11.14 -7.26
CA GLY A 52 28.31 -12.22 -7.77
C GLY A 52 28.70 -13.21 -6.67
N ASN A 53 30.02 -13.38 -6.47
CA ASN A 53 30.58 -14.21 -5.41
C ASN A 53 31.04 -13.40 -4.19
N ASP A 54 30.84 -12.08 -4.19
CA ASP A 54 31.21 -11.23 -3.07
C ASP A 54 30.21 -11.38 -1.91
N LYS A 55 30.62 -10.91 -0.73
CA LYS A 55 29.75 -10.82 0.45
C LYS A 55 29.24 -9.40 0.61
N ILE A 56 28.02 -9.25 1.12
CA ILE A 56 27.54 -7.96 1.61
C ILE A 56 28.09 -7.76 3.03
N ASP A 57 28.82 -6.67 3.26
CA ASP A 57 29.38 -6.32 4.57
C ASP A 57 28.35 -5.59 5.44
N THR A 58 27.44 -4.81 4.84
CA THR A 58 26.42 -4.06 5.59
C THR A 58 25.11 -3.96 4.81
N VAL A 59 24.00 -4.17 5.51
CA VAL A 59 22.64 -3.99 4.97
C VAL A 59 21.91 -2.92 5.79
N TYR A 60 21.46 -1.86 5.11
CA TYR A 60 20.52 -0.88 5.62
C TYR A 60 19.13 -1.29 5.17
N LEU A 61 18.40 -1.91 6.08
CA LEU A 61 17.15 -2.62 5.82
C LEU A 61 15.92 -1.79 6.20
N ASP A 62 14.94 -1.73 5.32
CA ASP A 62 13.56 -1.35 5.66
C ASP A 62 13.00 -2.32 6.70
N ASN A 63 12.86 -1.83 7.92
CA ASN A 63 12.33 -2.57 9.05
C ASN A 63 10.94 -2.09 9.45
N THR A 64 10.21 -1.38 8.59
CA THR A 64 8.88 -0.79 8.86
C THR A 64 7.92 -1.79 9.49
N TYR A 65 7.94 -3.05 9.00
CA TYR A 65 7.09 -4.13 9.50
C TYR A 65 7.88 -5.29 10.12
N CYS A 66 9.06 -5.03 10.70
CA CYS A 66 9.90 -6.03 11.37
C CYS A 66 9.35 -6.42 12.76
N ASN A 67 8.05 -6.73 12.83
CA ASN A 67 7.40 -7.29 14.01
C ASN A 67 6.53 -8.49 13.55
N PRO A 68 6.69 -9.69 14.16
CA PRO A 68 5.89 -10.87 13.82
C PRO A 68 4.37 -10.68 13.94
N SER A 69 3.90 -9.68 14.68
CA SER A 69 2.47 -9.33 14.76
C SER A 69 1.91 -8.85 13.42
N TYR A 70 2.76 -8.37 12.51
CA TYR A 70 2.36 -7.97 11.17
C TYR A 70 2.26 -9.19 10.27
N CYS A 71 1.03 -9.51 9.87
CA CYS A 71 0.73 -10.54 8.89
C CYS A 71 -0.22 -9.95 7.86
N PHE A 72 0.27 -9.78 6.63
CA PHE A 72 -0.49 -9.16 5.55
C PHE A 72 -0.79 -10.17 4.45
N PRO A 73 -1.97 -10.08 3.79
CA PRO A 73 -2.19 -10.79 2.55
C PRO A 73 -1.25 -10.28 1.44
N SER A 74 -1.13 -11.06 0.35
CA SER A 74 -0.45 -10.58 -0.86
C SER A 74 -1.18 -9.38 -1.46
N ARG A 75 -0.51 -8.61 -2.33
CA ARG A 75 -1.14 -7.47 -2.98
C ARG A 75 -2.34 -7.87 -3.83
N GLU A 76 -2.27 -9.03 -4.49
CA GLU A 76 -3.36 -9.56 -5.31
C GLU A 76 -4.57 -9.92 -4.46
N VAL A 77 -4.38 -10.59 -3.32
CA VAL A 77 -5.47 -10.94 -2.41
C VAL A 77 -6.12 -9.68 -1.83
N ALA A 78 -5.31 -8.69 -1.42
CA ALA A 78 -5.84 -7.41 -0.94
C ALA A 78 -6.62 -6.65 -2.04
N ALA A 79 -6.12 -6.65 -3.27
CA ALA A 79 -6.79 -6.01 -4.40
C ALA A 79 -8.12 -6.69 -4.73
N GLN A 80 -8.15 -8.03 -4.69
CA GLN A 80 -9.37 -8.82 -4.89
C GLN A 80 -10.43 -8.51 -3.81
N GLN A 81 -10.03 -8.41 -2.54
CA GLN A 81 -10.94 -7.99 -1.46
C GLN A 81 -11.53 -6.59 -1.70
N VAL A 82 -10.71 -5.64 -2.17
CA VAL A 82 -11.19 -4.29 -2.51
C VAL A 82 -12.22 -4.37 -3.66
N VAL A 83 -11.96 -5.16 -4.69
CA VAL A 83 -12.91 -5.37 -5.79
C VAL A 83 -14.22 -5.96 -5.28
N GLU A 84 -14.19 -6.95 -4.39
CA GLU A 84 -15.38 -7.57 -3.79
C GLU A 84 -16.21 -6.57 -2.97
N ILE A 85 -15.55 -5.70 -2.20
CA ILE A 85 -16.21 -4.60 -1.48
C ILE A 85 -16.91 -3.66 -2.47
N ILE A 86 -16.22 -3.28 -3.56
CA ILE A 86 -16.80 -2.37 -4.56
C ILE A 86 -17.99 -3.02 -5.27
N ALA A 87 -17.85 -4.29 -5.66
CA ALA A 87 -18.88 -5.04 -6.39
C ALA A 87 -20.13 -5.31 -5.54
N SER A 88 -19.97 -5.53 -4.24
CA SER A 88 -21.10 -5.72 -3.30
C SER A 88 -21.87 -4.43 -3.00
N HIS A 89 -21.36 -3.26 -3.41
CA HIS A 89 -22.00 -1.96 -3.18
C HIS A 89 -22.21 -1.20 -4.51
N PRO A 90 -23.05 -1.71 -5.44
CA PRO A 90 -23.21 -1.13 -6.78
C PRO A 90 -23.76 0.31 -6.75
N GLU A 91 -24.64 0.61 -5.80
CA GLU A 91 -25.28 1.94 -5.68
C GLU A 91 -24.46 2.96 -4.88
N HIS A 92 -23.30 2.60 -4.34
CA HIS A 92 -22.51 3.51 -3.52
C HIS A 92 -21.44 4.24 -4.34
N ASP A 93 -21.12 5.48 -3.97
CA ASP A 93 -19.86 6.08 -4.36
C ASP A 93 -18.71 5.41 -3.59
N ILE A 94 -17.57 5.21 -4.23
CA ILE A 94 -16.39 4.59 -3.60
C ILE A 94 -15.29 5.62 -3.53
N ILE A 95 -14.78 5.86 -2.32
CA ILE A 95 -13.65 6.75 -2.09
C ILE A 95 -12.47 5.91 -1.57
N ILE A 96 -11.36 5.94 -2.31
CA ILE A 96 -10.14 5.22 -1.97
C ILE A 96 -9.07 6.24 -1.57
N GLY A 97 -8.69 6.26 -0.29
CA GLY A 97 -7.64 7.14 0.21
C GLY A 97 -6.25 6.60 -0.15
N ILE A 98 -5.51 7.34 -0.99
CA ILE A 98 -4.17 6.94 -1.45
C ILE A 98 -3.14 8.05 -1.26
N ASP A 99 -1.88 7.65 -1.16
CA ASP A 99 -0.75 8.59 -1.11
C ASP A 99 -0.50 9.21 -2.50
N SER A 100 0.37 10.23 -2.57
CA SER A 100 0.66 10.94 -3.84
C SER A 100 1.33 10.04 -4.89
N LEU A 101 2.06 9.01 -4.44
CA LEU A 101 2.71 7.99 -5.25
C LEU A 101 2.55 6.60 -4.60
N GLY A 102 2.44 5.56 -5.40
CA GLY A 102 2.22 4.18 -4.95
C GLY A 102 0.77 3.73 -5.08
N LYS A 103 0.59 2.41 -5.02
CA LYS A 103 -0.71 1.70 -5.13
C LYS A 103 -1.38 1.84 -6.52
N GLU A 104 -0.64 2.21 -7.55
CA GLU A 104 -1.12 2.25 -8.93
C GLU A 104 -1.62 0.87 -9.37
N ASP A 105 -0.87 -0.19 -9.05
CA ASP A 105 -1.24 -1.58 -9.37
C ASP A 105 -2.62 -1.96 -8.79
N LEU A 106 -2.96 -1.47 -7.59
CA LEU A 106 -4.28 -1.68 -6.99
C LEU A 106 -5.37 -1.00 -7.83
N LEU A 107 -5.17 0.27 -8.22
CA LEU A 107 -6.17 1.00 -9.01
C LEU A 107 -6.33 0.42 -10.42
N LEU A 108 -5.22 0.00 -11.04
CA LEU A 108 -5.21 -0.69 -12.32
C LEU A 108 -5.97 -2.01 -12.24
N TYR A 109 -5.76 -2.79 -11.17
CA TYR A 109 -6.47 -4.03 -10.93
C TYR A 109 -7.98 -3.81 -10.82
N ILE A 110 -8.40 -2.85 -9.98
CA ILE A 110 -9.82 -2.48 -9.81
C ILE A 110 -10.44 -2.09 -11.15
N SER A 111 -9.78 -1.20 -11.90
CA SER A 111 -10.24 -0.74 -13.20
C SER A 111 -10.43 -1.89 -14.19
N ARG A 112 -9.46 -2.80 -14.29
CA ARG A 112 -9.48 -3.92 -15.24
C ARG A 112 -10.57 -4.93 -14.91
N VAL A 113 -10.71 -5.30 -13.64
CA VAL A 113 -11.70 -6.30 -13.21
C VAL A 113 -13.13 -5.76 -13.33
N LEU A 114 -13.35 -4.52 -12.90
CA LEU A 114 -14.68 -3.90 -12.93
C LEU A 114 -15.01 -3.21 -14.26
N LYS A 115 -14.05 -3.10 -15.17
CA LYS A 115 -14.16 -2.40 -16.47
C LYS A 115 -14.65 -0.95 -16.34
N ILE A 116 -14.13 -0.25 -15.33
CA ILE A 116 -14.45 1.17 -15.06
C ILE A 116 -13.19 2.02 -15.12
N LYS A 117 -13.34 3.31 -15.44
CA LYS A 117 -12.29 4.30 -15.19
C LYS A 117 -12.21 4.61 -13.69
N ILE A 118 -11.04 5.08 -13.24
CA ILE A 118 -10.85 5.56 -11.86
C ILE A 118 -10.67 7.06 -11.88
N TRP A 119 -11.45 7.76 -11.06
CA TRP A 119 -11.26 9.20 -10.91
C TRP A 119 -10.01 9.46 -10.06
N VAL A 120 -9.18 10.41 -10.48
CA VAL A 120 -8.02 10.92 -9.74
C VAL A 120 -7.98 12.44 -9.85
N TRP A 121 -7.30 13.11 -8.92
CA TRP A 121 -7.10 14.55 -8.98
C TRP A 121 -6.13 14.94 -10.13
N PRO A 122 -6.19 16.17 -10.68
CA PRO A 122 -5.48 16.55 -11.91
C PRO A 122 -3.97 16.25 -11.90
N GLU A 123 -3.30 16.53 -10.80
CA GLU A 123 -1.87 16.29 -10.61
C GLU A 123 -1.55 14.79 -10.65
N ARG A 124 -2.40 13.96 -10.03
CA ARG A 124 -2.25 12.51 -10.08
C ARG A 124 -2.49 11.97 -11.48
N LEU A 125 -3.42 12.55 -12.25
CA LEU A 125 -3.63 12.15 -13.65
C LEU A 125 -2.37 12.37 -14.49
N GLN A 126 -1.65 13.48 -14.27
CA GLN A 126 -0.35 13.73 -14.93
C GLN A 126 0.66 12.65 -14.55
N THR A 127 0.76 12.26 -13.28
CA THR A 127 1.61 11.14 -12.85
C THR A 127 1.20 9.84 -13.54
N MET A 128 -0.09 9.52 -13.64
CA MET A 128 -0.56 8.31 -14.33
C MET A 128 -0.17 8.29 -15.80
N HIS A 129 -0.22 9.44 -16.48
CA HIS A 129 0.22 9.55 -17.87
C HIS A 129 1.73 9.35 -18.02
N LEU A 130 2.55 9.88 -17.10
CA LEU A 130 4.00 9.64 -17.10
C LEU A 130 4.35 8.16 -16.88
N LEU A 131 3.51 7.43 -16.15
CA LEU A 131 3.62 5.98 -15.96
C LEU A 131 3.03 5.16 -17.14
N GLY A 132 2.53 5.82 -18.18
CA GLY A 132 1.97 5.18 -19.39
C GLY A 132 0.50 4.77 -19.29
N PHE A 133 -0.25 5.22 -18.27
CA PHE A 133 -1.65 4.85 -18.05
C PHE A 133 -2.62 5.94 -18.51
N HIS A 134 -2.78 6.08 -19.83
CA HIS A 134 -3.61 7.15 -20.43
C HIS A 134 -5.12 6.89 -20.35
N ASP A 135 -5.56 5.64 -20.53
CA ASP A 135 -7.00 5.35 -20.73
C ASP A 135 -7.73 4.89 -19.46
N ILE A 136 -7.00 4.66 -18.37
CA ILE A 136 -7.56 4.05 -17.15
C ILE A 136 -8.10 5.12 -16.19
N PHE A 137 -7.49 6.29 -16.19
CA PHE A 137 -7.75 7.34 -15.22
C PHE A 137 -8.52 8.51 -15.84
N THR A 138 -9.21 9.28 -15.01
CA THR A 138 -9.95 10.47 -15.46
C THR A 138 -10.10 11.49 -14.34
N THR A 139 -10.33 12.75 -14.69
CA THR A 139 -10.75 13.82 -13.76
C THR A 139 -12.26 14.09 -13.82
N LYS A 140 -13.00 13.38 -14.69
CA LYS A 140 -14.45 13.55 -14.85
C LYS A 140 -15.22 12.66 -13.88
N THR A 141 -15.85 13.25 -12.87
CA THR A 141 -16.65 12.53 -11.87
C THR A 141 -17.90 11.87 -12.46
N SER A 142 -18.41 12.34 -13.60
CA SER A 142 -19.57 11.74 -14.29
C SER A 142 -19.28 10.40 -14.94
N LEU A 143 -18.00 10.04 -15.14
CA LEU A 143 -17.62 8.80 -15.84
C LEU A 143 -17.43 7.61 -14.89
N THR A 144 -17.37 7.83 -13.58
CA THR A 144 -17.10 6.76 -12.61
C THR A 144 -17.53 7.13 -11.20
N ARG A 145 -18.04 6.14 -10.48
CA ARG A 145 -18.35 6.24 -9.05
C ARG A 145 -17.14 5.97 -8.14
N VAL A 146 -16.02 5.50 -8.70
CA VAL A 146 -14.82 5.13 -7.93
C VAL A 146 -13.76 6.23 -8.04
N ARG A 147 -13.41 6.82 -6.90
CA ARG A 147 -12.52 7.97 -6.80
C ARG A 147 -11.34 7.64 -5.90
N ALA A 148 -10.13 7.75 -6.45
CA ALA A 148 -8.90 7.74 -5.68
C ALA A 148 -8.55 9.18 -5.29
N VAL A 149 -8.55 9.45 -3.98
CA VAL A 149 -8.36 10.80 -3.41
C VAL A 149 -7.09 10.84 -2.58
N PRO A 150 -6.49 12.03 -2.37
CA PRO A 150 -5.35 12.17 -1.49
C PRO A 150 -5.68 11.69 -0.08
N ARG A 151 -4.78 10.92 0.54
CA ARG A 151 -5.01 10.33 1.86
C ARG A 151 -5.31 11.35 2.95
N TYR A 152 -4.71 12.54 2.88
CA TYR A 152 -4.96 13.60 3.84
C TYR A 152 -6.39 14.18 3.77
N SER A 153 -7.08 14.03 2.62
CA SER A 153 -8.46 14.50 2.45
C SER A 153 -9.49 13.42 2.79
N PHE A 154 -9.05 12.34 3.43
CA PHE A 154 -9.85 11.15 3.67
C PHE A 154 -9.95 10.87 5.17
N SER A 155 -11.10 11.21 5.73
CA SER A 155 -11.45 11.05 7.16
C SER A 155 -12.88 10.54 7.33
N ILE A 156 -13.24 10.15 8.56
CA ILE A 156 -14.61 9.76 8.91
C ILE A 156 -15.57 10.93 8.61
N ASP A 157 -15.24 12.14 9.06
CA ASP A 157 -16.07 13.34 8.84
C ASP A 157 -16.30 13.61 7.34
N THR A 158 -15.26 13.43 6.51
CA THR A 158 -15.42 13.60 5.05
C THR A 158 -16.35 12.55 4.46
N LEU A 159 -16.29 11.30 4.93
CA LEU A 159 -17.19 10.23 4.48
C LEU A 159 -18.62 10.45 4.96
N GLU A 160 -18.82 10.91 6.19
CA GLU A 160 -20.14 11.30 6.72
C GLU A 160 -20.75 12.44 5.90
N GLY A 161 -19.94 13.46 5.57
CA GLY A 161 -20.35 14.54 4.68
C GLY A 161 -20.79 14.04 3.30
N LEU A 162 -20.01 13.15 2.68
CA LEU A 162 -20.36 12.55 1.38
C LEU A 162 -21.63 11.69 1.46
N ASN A 163 -21.81 10.95 2.55
CA ASN A 163 -23.00 10.13 2.80
C ASN A 163 -24.30 10.94 2.84
N THR A 164 -24.26 12.25 3.13
CA THR A 164 -25.44 13.11 3.06
C THR A 164 -25.93 13.35 1.62
N MET A 165 -25.03 13.24 0.63
CA MET A 165 -25.35 13.42 -0.79
C MET A 165 -25.66 12.09 -1.48
N ARG A 166 -24.84 11.07 -1.24
CA ARG A 166 -25.00 9.73 -1.81
C ARG A 166 -24.34 8.72 -0.88
N ALA A 167 -24.96 7.54 -0.72
CA ALA A 167 -24.37 6.45 0.04
C ALA A 167 -22.94 6.18 -0.45
N THR A 168 -21.96 6.17 0.46
CA THR A 168 -20.54 6.21 0.16
C THR A 168 -19.78 5.19 0.99
N VAL A 169 -18.91 4.41 0.33
CA VAL A 169 -17.97 3.49 0.99
C VAL A 169 -16.57 4.06 0.90
N GLY A 170 -15.92 4.21 2.07
CA GLY A 170 -14.51 4.56 2.16
C GLY A 170 -13.61 3.33 2.26
N ILE A 171 -12.52 3.30 1.49
CA ILE A 171 -11.50 2.25 1.54
C ILE A 171 -10.12 2.90 1.76
N MET A 172 -9.41 2.50 2.82
CA MET A 172 -8.02 2.88 3.06
C MET A 172 -7.09 1.66 2.90
N PRO A 173 -6.49 1.45 1.73
CA PRO A 173 -5.45 0.43 1.58
C PRO A 173 -4.21 0.83 2.40
N SER A 174 -3.97 0.18 3.54
CA SER A 174 -2.90 0.55 4.47
C SER A 174 -2.29 -0.69 5.14
N GLY A 175 -0.97 -0.64 5.41
CA GLY A 175 -0.29 -1.61 6.28
C GLY A 175 -0.43 -1.29 7.77
N LEU A 176 -0.91 -0.09 8.11
CA LEU A 176 -1.25 0.31 9.48
C LEU A 176 -2.77 0.40 9.67
N PRO A 177 -3.29 0.02 10.85
CA PRO A 177 -4.71 0.13 11.14
C PRO A 177 -5.18 1.60 11.07
N TRP A 178 -6.38 1.82 10.53
CA TRP A 178 -7.00 3.15 10.54
C TRP A 178 -7.24 3.64 11.96
N ALA A 179 -7.80 2.76 12.80
CA ALA A 179 -8.09 3.03 14.20
C ALA A 179 -7.46 1.95 15.06
N VAL A 180 -6.56 2.35 15.97
CA VAL A 180 -6.08 1.46 17.02
C VAL A 180 -7.21 1.30 18.02
N LYS A 181 -7.79 0.10 18.16
CA LYS A 181 -8.62 -0.18 19.35
C LYS A 181 -7.68 -0.13 20.55
N PRO A 182 -7.93 0.70 21.59
CA PRO A 182 -7.13 0.63 22.79
C PRO A 182 -7.20 -0.81 23.30
N LEU A 183 -6.04 -1.45 23.45
CA LEU A 183 -5.91 -2.73 24.09
C LEU A 183 -6.60 -2.60 25.45
N LYS A 184 -7.57 -3.48 25.74
CA LYS A 184 -8.03 -3.65 27.14
C LYS A 184 -6.79 -4.08 27.92
N GLY A 185 -6.36 -3.21 28.82
CA GLY A 185 -5.05 -3.26 29.46
C GLY A 185 -4.74 -4.60 30.12
N ASN A 186 -3.48 -4.98 30.01
CA ASN A 186 -2.70 -5.28 31.19
C ASN A 186 -1.51 -4.32 31.14
N ASP A 187 -1.44 -3.43 32.13
CA ASP A 187 -0.53 -2.30 32.15
C ASP A 187 0.94 -2.73 32.26
N ASN A 188 1.81 -1.86 31.74
CA ASN A 188 3.27 -1.82 31.81
C ASN A 188 4.03 -2.53 30.68
N LEU A 189 4.25 -1.80 29.59
CA LEU A 189 5.58 -1.49 29.02
C LEU A 189 5.40 -0.65 27.75
N PHE A 190 6.27 0.36 27.58
CA PHE A 190 6.48 1.24 26.41
C PHE A 190 5.74 2.58 26.34
N GLY A 191 6.54 3.65 26.58
CA GLY A 191 6.88 4.64 25.56
C GLY A 191 5.73 5.44 24.94
N SER A 192 5.47 6.60 25.56
CA SER A 192 4.56 7.66 25.11
C SER A 192 4.59 7.96 23.60
N SER A 193 3.43 7.89 22.96
CA SER A 193 3.09 8.56 21.71
C SER A 193 1.90 9.53 21.95
N PRO A 194 1.79 10.64 21.18
CA PRO A 194 0.98 11.78 21.56
C PRO A 194 -0.53 11.50 21.44
N SER A 195 -1.26 12.03 22.41
CA SER A 195 -2.70 11.88 22.62
C SER A 195 -3.54 12.49 21.49
N ILE A 196 -4.48 11.70 20.94
CA ILE A 196 -5.65 12.22 20.22
C ILE A 196 -6.86 12.05 21.13
N SER A 197 -7.55 13.16 21.36
CA SER A 197 -8.69 13.33 22.25
C SER A 197 -9.95 12.61 21.75
N HIS A 198 -10.56 11.86 22.69
CA HIS A 198 -11.97 11.51 22.83
C HIS A 198 -12.84 11.44 21.57
N LEU A 199 -13.15 10.20 21.11
CA LEU A 199 -14.36 9.93 20.33
C LEU A 199 -15.18 8.77 20.90
N ASN A 200 -16.49 8.99 20.89
CA ASN A 200 -17.53 8.12 21.40
C ASN A 200 -17.63 6.79 20.64
N ARG A 201 -17.90 5.73 21.39
CA ARG A 201 -18.03 4.34 20.91
C ARG A 201 -19.25 4.16 20.01
N ASN A 202 -19.04 3.58 18.83
CA ASN A 202 -20.01 2.63 18.23
C ASN A 202 -19.28 1.43 17.61
N ARG A 203 -19.78 0.22 17.92
CA ARG A 203 -19.17 -1.09 17.65
C ARG A 203 -19.26 -1.43 16.16
N TRP A 204 -18.12 -1.52 15.48
CA TRP A 204 -18.03 -2.16 14.17
C TRP A 204 -17.10 -3.39 14.27
N ASN A 205 -17.62 -4.53 13.82
CA ASN A 205 -16.92 -5.81 13.80
C ASN A 205 -16.00 -5.87 12.58
N THR A 206 -14.69 -5.88 12.82
CA THR A 206 -13.68 -6.21 11.81
C THR A 206 -13.27 -7.67 12.04
N ASN A 207 -13.70 -8.57 11.14
CA ASN A 207 -13.17 -9.94 11.10
C ASN A 207 -11.73 -9.88 10.55
N VAL A 208 -10.76 -9.77 11.45
CA VAL A 208 -9.36 -10.02 11.11
C VAL A 208 -9.22 -11.54 11.01
N GLY A 209 -9.03 -12.04 9.79
CA GLY A 209 -8.77 -13.46 9.55
C GLY A 209 -7.51 -13.90 10.29
N THR A 210 -7.63 -14.95 11.10
CA THR A 210 -6.49 -15.65 11.69
C THR A 210 -5.68 -16.31 10.58
N CYS A 211 -4.45 -15.85 10.35
CA CYS A 211 -3.51 -16.56 9.49
C CYS A 211 -2.97 -17.79 10.24
N ASN A 212 -3.44 -18.97 9.84
CA ASN A 212 -2.78 -20.23 10.15
C ASN A 212 -1.40 -20.26 9.48
N ASN A 213 -0.42 -20.84 10.18
CA ASN A 213 0.95 -21.06 9.73
C ASN A 213 0.99 -21.65 8.31
N ILE A 214 1.27 -20.80 7.32
CA ILE A 214 1.70 -21.23 5.99
C ILE A 214 3.21 -21.04 5.96
N ASN A 215 3.92 -22.16 5.81
CA ASN A 215 5.36 -22.31 5.71
C ASN A 215 6.02 -21.11 5.04
N LYS A 216 6.83 -20.38 5.80
CA LYS A 216 7.80 -19.42 5.27
C LYS A 216 8.86 -20.23 4.49
N PRO A 217 9.02 -20.07 3.17
CA PRO A 217 10.20 -20.57 2.51
C PRO A 217 11.36 -19.63 2.85
N ASN A 218 12.49 -20.24 3.20
CA ASN A 218 13.80 -19.59 3.31
C ASN A 218 14.19 -18.89 2.00
#